data_AF-A0A8T6FQJ2-F1
#
_entry.id   AF-A0A8T6FQJ2-F1
#
_cell.length_a   1.000
_cell.length_b   1.000
_cell.length_c   1.000
_cell.angle_alpha   90.00
_cell.angle_beta   90.00
_cell.angle_gamma   90.00
#
_symmetry.space_group_name_H-M   'P 1'
#
loop_
_entity.id
_entity.type
_entity.pdbx_description
1 polymer ?
#
loop_
_entity_poly.entity_id
_entity_poly.type
_entity_poly.pdbx_seq_one_letter_code
_entity_poly.pdbx_strand_id
1 'polypeptide(L)'
;VGAAGAPPPCAGGAGAGGGAGAPPRARGGRAGAARPRDSVAAGLAALPDARWVLVHDSARPLASSELASRALAAARETGAAVPGLPVADTIKRVDGDGLVRETPDRASLRAIQTPQAFDAELLRRAHAEIEGDATDDAALVEQLGAPVRVIEGEAQAFKVTTAEDLERLRALLADGGTAS
;
A
#
# COMPACT_ATOMS: atom_id res chain seq x y z
N VAL A 1 -9.45 -63.43 -28.83
CA VAL A 1 -8.09 -63.11 -29.31
C VAL A 1 -7.86 -61.64 -29.00
N GLY A 2 -6.98 -61.16 -28.12
CA GLY A 2 -5.80 -61.69 -27.46
C GLY A 2 -4.84 -60.50 -27.28
N ALA A 3 -4.45 -60.20 -26.02
CA ALA A 3 -3.37 -59.31 -25.55
C ALA A 3 -3.42 -57.81 -25.96
N ALA A 4 -2.93 -56.82 -25.21
CA ALA A 4 -1.97 -56.71 -24.11
C ALA A 4 -2.34 -55.46 -23.26
N GLY A 5 -2.06 -55.32 -21.96
CA GLY A 5 -1.02 -55.92 -21.12
C GLY A 5 -0.08 -54.80 -20.64
N ALA A 6 -0.19 -54.43 -19.36
CA ALA A 6 0.58 -53.38 -18.69
C ALA A 6 2.07 -53.71 -18.48
N PRO A 7 2.91 -52.71 -18.15
CA PRO A 7 4.16 -52.91 -17.38
C PRO A 7 4.18 -52.04 -16.07
N PRO A 8 5.13 -52.22 -15.13
CA PRO A 8 4.89 -52.70 -13.76
C PRO A 8 5.08 -51.64 -12.65
N PRO A 9 4.81 -51.98 -11.37
CA PRO A 9 5.10 -51.12 -10.22
C PRO A 9 6.56 -51.26 -9.76
N CYS A 10 7.22 -50.14 -9.51
CA CYS A 10 8.49 -50.12 -8.78
C CYS A 10 8.21 -49.91 -7.28
N ALA A 11 8.41 -50.97 -6.50
CA ALA A 11 8.59 -50.91 -5.06
C ALA A 11 10.08 -50.83 -4.73
N GLY A 12 10.43 -50.11 -3.65
CA GLY A 12 11.68 -50.35 -2.93
C GLY A 12 12.33 -49.09 -2.36
N GLY A 13 12.54 -49.08 -1.05
CA GLY A 13 13.61 -48.30 -0.43
C GLY A 13 13.19 -47.47 0.79
N ALA A 14 13.01 -48.13 1.93
CA ALA A 14 13.06 -47.47 3.23
C ALA A 14 14.47 -46.91 3.49
N GLY A 15 14.53 -45.66 3.93
CA GLY A 15 15.73 -45.02 4.48
C GLY A 15 15.31 -44.16 5.67
N ALA A 16 15.33 -44.75 6.86
CA ALA A 16 15.27 -44.01 8.11
C ALA A 16 16.70 -43.56 8.46
N GLY A 17 16.91 -42.26 8.59
CA GLY A 17 18.14 -41.65 9.08
C GLY A 17 17.83 -40.22 9.54
N GLY A 18 17.90 -39.99 10.84
CA GLY A 18 17.51 -38.73 11.48
C GLY A 18 18.45 -37.56 11.18
N GLY A 19 17.94 -36.35 11.41
CA GLY A 19 18.73 -35.13 11.39
C GLY A 19 17.84 -33.89 11.51
N ALA A 20 17.87 -33.29 12.71
CA ALA A 20 17.57 -31.90 13.08
C ALA A 20 16.62 -31.06 12.19
N GLY A 21 15.56 -30.54 12.82
CA GLY A 21 14.60 -29.62 12.22
C GLY A 21 15.24 -28.44 11.49
N ALA A 22 14.95 -28.34 10.20
CA ALA A 22 15.06 -27.10 9.44
C ALA A 22 13.75 -26.32 9.62
N PRO A 23 13.77 -24.99 9.84
CA PRO A 23 12.55 -24.20 9.79
C PRO A 23 11.92 -24.32 8.40
N PRO A 24 10.59 -24.31 8.28
CA PRO A 24 9.93 -24.39 6.98
C PRO A 24 10.45 -23.26 6.09
N ARG A 25 11.13 -23.65 5.01
CA ARG A 25 11.55 -22.73 3.95
C ARG A 25 10.30 -21.99 3.47
N ALA A 26 10.31 -20.67 3.60
CA ALA A 26 9.26 -19.82 3.05
C ALA A 26 9.15 -20.10 1.55
N ARG A 27 8.08 -20.80 1.16
CA ARG A 27 7.72 -20.95 -0.25
C ARG A 27 7.35 -19.58 -0.77
N GLY A 28 8.15 -19.08 -1.70
CA GLY A 28 7.82 -17.93 -2.52
C GLY A 28 6.53 -18.15 -3.32
N GLY A 29 5.86 -17.04 -3.60
CA GLY A 29 4.77 -16.92 -4.57
C GLY A 29 3.44 -17.52 -4.13
N ARG A 30 2.65 -16.78 -3.33
CA ARG A 30 1.21 -17.05 -3.25
C ARG A 30 0.53 -16.45 -4.49
N ALA A 31 0.06 -17.32 -5.38
CA ALA A 31 -1.19 -17.06 -6.07
C ALA A 31 -2.26 -16.76 -5.00
N GLY A 32 -2.82 -15.55 -4.99
CA GLY A 32 -3.88 -15.13 -4.06
C GLY A 32 -3.47 -14.19 -2.92
N ALA A 33 -2.38 -13.42 -3.02
CA ALA A 33 -2.20 -12.26 -2.13
C ALA A 33 -3.32 -11.24 -2.42
N ALA A 34 -4.17 -10.97 -1.43
CA ALA A 34 -5.21 -9.94 -1.53
C ALA A 34 -4.54 -8.62 -1.96
N ARG A 35 -5.09 -7.97 -2.99
CA ARG A 35 -4.56 -6.66 -3.41
C ARG A 35 -4.79 -5.67 -2.26
N PRO A 36 -3.95 -4.63 -2.09
CA PRO A 36 -4.17 -3.61 -1.07
C PRO A 36 -5.62 -3.07 -1.06
N ARG A 37 -6.19 -2.89 -2.25
CA ARG A 37 -7.60 -2.53 -2.46
C ARG A 37 -8.59 -3.52 -1.82
N ASP A 38 -8.36 -4.83 -1.96
CA ASP A 38 -9.23 -5.87 -1.40
C ASP A 38 -9.19 -5.83 0.14
N SER A 39 -8.04 -5.49 0.73
CA SER A 39 -7.88 -5.32 2.18
C SER A 39 -8.67 -4.11 2.70
N VAL A 40 -8.63 -2.99 2.00
CA VAL A 40 -9.39 -1.78 2.38
C VAL A 40 -10.89 -2.03 2.25
N ALA A 41 -11.33 -2.66 1.15
CA ALA A 41 -12.73 -3.01 0.94
C ALA A 41 -13.28 -3.92 2.07
N ALA A 42 -12.50 -4.92 2.50
CA ALA A 42 -12.85 -5.76 3.64
C ALA A 42 -12.96 -4.96 4.96
N GLY A 43 -12.04 -4.03 5.19
CA GLY A 43 -12.09 -3.12 6.34
C GLY A 43 -13.32 -2.23 6.35
N LEU A 44 -13.70 -1.68 5.18
CA LEU A 44 -14.92 -0.87 5.02
C LEU A 44 -16.19 -1.67 5.28
N ALA A 45 -16.23 -2.93 4.82
CA ALA A 45 -17.36 -3.83 5.07
C ALA A 45 -17.52 -4.18 6.56
N ALA A 46 -16.40 -4.26 7.30
CA ALA A 46 -16.42 -4.50 8.75
C ALA A 46 -16.84 -3.27 9.58
N LEU A 47 -16.90 -2.09 8.97
CA LEU A 47 -17.20 -0.81 9.62
C LEU A 47 -18.40 -0.12 8.94
N PRO A 48 -19.62 -0.72 8.95
CA PRO A 48 -20.78 -0.19 8.22
C PRO A 48 -21.26 1.18 8.75
N ASP A 49 -21.15 1.41 10.05
CA ASP A 49 -21.65 2.64 10.71
C ASP A 49 -20.58 3.74 10.83
N ALA A 50 -19.35 3.47 10.39
CA ALA A 50 -18.30 4.48 10.39
C ALA A 50 -18.67 5.60 9.42
N ARG A 51 -18.62 6.85 9.89
CA ARG A 51 -18.77 8.04 9.04
C ARG A 51 -17.46 8.45 8.39
N TRP A 52 -16.35 8.31 9.10
CA TRP A 52 -15.02 8.68 8.65
C TRP A 52 -14.10 7.48 8.71
N VAL A 53 -13.30 7.30 7.67
CA VAL A 53 -12.32 6.21 7.58
C VAL A 53 -10.96 6.81 7.28
N LEU A 54 -9.95 6.35 8.02
CA LEU A 54 -8.56 6.64 7.73
C LEU A 54 -7.90 5.37 7.21
N VAL A 55 -7.35 5.42 6.00
CA VAL A 55 -6.56 4.34 5.42
C VAL A 55 -5.09 4.66 5.61
N HIS A 56 -4.35 3.73 6.22
CA HIS A 56 -2.94 3.91 6.54
C HIS A 56 -2.11 2.70 6.11
N ASP A 57 -0.99 2.97 5.44
CA ASP A 57 -0.01 1.96 5.09
C ASP A 57 0.86 1.63 6.31
N SER A 58 0.79 0.38 6.78
CA SER A 58 1.59 -0.11 7.91
C SER A 58 3.10 0.05 7.71
N ALA A 59 3.58 0.23 6.48
CA ALA A 59 4.98 0.53 6.19
C ALA A 59 5.39 1.98 6.53
N ARG A 60 4.51 2.82 7.10
CA ARG A 60 4.81 4.19 7.55
C ARG A 60 4.71 4.33 9.09
N PRO A 61 5.58 3.65 9.85
CA PRO A 61 5.41 3.52 11.31
C PRO A 61 5.58 4.82 12.10
N LEU A 62 6.17 5.86 11.51
CA LEU A 62 6.41 7.16 12.16
C LEU A 62 5.42 8.25 11.70
N ALA A 63 4.32 7.89 11.03
CA ALA A 63 3.26 8.85 10.77
C ALA A 63 2.60 9.27 12.10
N SER A 64 2.57 10.57 12.38
CA SER A 64 2.07 11.09 13.65
C SER A 64 0.54 11.01 13.77
N SER A 65 0.04 11.05 15.01
CA SER A 65 -1.39 11.14 15.28
C SER A 65 -1.97 12.50 14.86
N GLU A 66 -1.13 13.53 14.89
CA GLU A 66 -1.37 14.89 14.46
C GLU A 66 -1.59 14.95 12.95
N LEU A 67 -0.79 14.22 12.17
CA LEU A 67 -0.99 14.06 10.72
C LEU A 67 -2.36 13.47 10.41
N ALA A 68 -2.73 12.40 11.12
CA ALA A 68 -4.03 11.74 11.00
C ALA A 68 -5.18 12.72 11.35
N SER A 69 -5.02 13.49 12.43
CA SER A 69 -6.01 14.46 12.88
C SER A 69 -6.19 15.60 11.87
N ARG A 70 -5.09 16.12 11.29
CA ARG A 70 -5.16 17.15 10.24
C ARG A 70 -5.80 16.62 8.95
N ALA A 71 -5.48 15.39 8.55
CA ALA A 71 -6.10 14.75 7.39
C ALA A 71 -7.62 14.62 7.60
N LEU A 72 -8.05 14.14 8.77
CA LEU A 72 -9.47 14.04 9.09
C LEU A 72 -10.17 15.40 9.13
N ALA A 73 -9.53 16.43 9.69
CA ALA A 73 -10.09 17.79 9.70
C ALA A 73 -10.33 18.31 8.26
N ALA A 74 -9.36 18.14 7.37
CA ALA A 74 -9.50 18.55 5.96
C ALA A 74 -10.55 17.70 5.20
N ALA A 75 -10.63 16.39 5.48
CA ALA A 75 -11.64 15.52 4.89
C ALA A 75 -13.06 15.90 5.32
N ARG A 76 -13.24 16.44 6.55
CA ARG A 76 -14.54 16.96 6.99
C ARG A 76 -15.07 18.12 6.16
N GLU A 77 -14.18 18.86 5.50
CA GLU A 77 -14.55 20.00 4.65
C GLU A 77 -14.79 19.59 3.19
N THR A 78 -14.07 18.57 2.70
CA THR A 78 -13.98 18.25 1.26
C THR A 78 -14.45 16.84 0.90
N GLY A 79 -14.72 15.99 1.88
CA GLY A 79 -15.04 14.57 1.73
C GLY A 79 -13.82 13.66 1.68
N ALA A 80 -12.66 14.14 1.21
CA ALA A 80 -11.45 13.34 1.13
C ALA A 80 -10.20 14.21 1.29
N ALA A 81 -9.20 13.72 2.04
CA ALA A 81 -7.94 14.42 2.18
C ALA A 81 -6.74 13.47 2.30
N VAL A 82 -5.62 13.90 1.73
CA VAL A 82 -4.35 13.17 1.75
C VAL A 82 -3.20 14.11 2.14
N PRO A 83 -2.23 13.65 2.94
CA PRO A 83 -1.00 14.39 3.13
C PRO A 83 -0.08 14.25 1.91
N GLY A 84 0.65 15.31 1.60
CA GLY A 84 1.64 15.29 0.52
C GLY A 84 2.82 16.20 0.84
N LEU A 85 4.01 15.78 0.40
CA LEU A 85 5.22 16.58 0.47
C LEU A 85 5.54 17.20 -0.90
N PRO A 86 6.11 18.42 -0.96
CA PRO A 86 6.69 18.93 -2.19
C PRO A 86 7.71 17.95 -2.77
N VAL A 87 7.72 17.78 -4.08
CA VAL A 87 8.71 16.93 -4.74
C VAL A 87 10.05 17.69 -4.80
N ALA A 88 11.11 17.07 -4.30
CA ALA A 88 12.46 17.66 -4.33
C ALA A 88 13.08 17.56 -5.74
N ASP A 89 12.94 16.40 -6.37
CA ASP A 89 13.54 16.10 -7.66
C ASP A 89 12.76 16.71 -8.83
N THR A 90 13.45 16.83 -9.98
CA THR A 90 12.79 17.20 -11.23
C THR A 90 12.10 15.97 -11.82
N ILE A 91 10.79 16.02 -11.98
CA ILE A 91 10.01 14.94 -12.60
C ILE A 91 9.91 15.14 -14.11
N LYS A 92 10.13 14.07 -14.87
CA LYS A 92 9.93 14.03 -16.33
C LYS A 92 8.83 13.02 -16.65
N ARG A 93 7.92 13.37 -17.55
CA ARG A 93 7.05 12.39 -18.20
C ARG A 93 7.79 11.87 -19.43
N VAL A 94 8.02 10.56 -19.50
CA VAL A 94 8.71 9.89 -20.62
C VAL A 94 7.74 8.96 -21.35
N ASP A 95 8.03 8.65 -22.60
CA ASP A 95 7.29 7.62 -23.36
C ASP A 95 7.90 6.21 -23.21
N GLY A 96 7.35 5.25 -23.95
CA GLY A 96 7.82 3.86 -23.94
C GLY A 96 9.24 3.66 -24.49
N ASP A 97 9.78 4.62 -25.24
CA ASP A 97 11.14 4.59 -25.77
C ASP A 97 12.13 5.32 -24.83
N GLY A 98 11.66 5.85 -23.70
CA GLY A 98 12.45 6.58 -22.71
C GLY A 98 12.73 8.04 -23.09
N LEU A 99 12.07 8.58 -24.10
CA LEU A 99 12.22 9.97 -24.52
C LEU A 99 11.35 10.90 -23.67
N VAL A 100 11.92 12.05 -23.28
CA VAL A 100 11.20 13.06 -22.50
C VAL A 100 10.07 13.67 -23.33
N ARG A 101 8.85 13.59 -22.81
CA ARG A 101 7.63 14.19 -23.38
C ARG A 101 7.28 15.52 -22.73
N GLU A 102 7.42 15.60 -21.42
CA GLU A 102 7.11 16.82 -20.67
C GLU A 102 7.93 16.91 -19.38
N THR A 103 8.14 18.13 -18.91
CA THR A 103 8.56 18.42 -17.54
C THR A 103 7.43 19.19 -16.86
N PRO A 104 6.61 18.54 -16.01
CA PRO A 104 5.57 19.25 -15.26
C PRO A 104 6.19 20.32 -14.34
N ASP A 105 5.42 21.37 -14.02
CA ASP A 105 5.84 22.34 -13.03
C ASP A 105 5.96 21.67 -11.65
N ARG A 106 7.17 21.66 -11.10
CA ARG A 106 7.46 21.04 -9.80
C ARG A 106 6.64 21.67 -8.67
N ALA A 107 6.28 22.96 -8.77
CA ALA A 107 5.51 23.65 -7.74
C ALA A 107 4.11 23.05 -7.54
N SER A 108 3.52 22.46 -8.60
CA SER A 108 2.22 21.81 -8.55
C SER A 108 2.27 20.32 -8.17
N LEU A 109 3.46 19.73 -7.99
CA LEU A 109 3.60 18.31 -7.70
C LEU A 109 3.70 18.04 -6.19
N ARG A 110 3.10 16.93 -5.76
CA ARG A 110 3.20 16.42 -4.39
C ARG A 110 3.47 14.92 -4.39
N ALA A 111 4.36 14.48 -3.53
CA ALA A 111 4.55 13.08 -3.18
C ALA A 111 3.55 12.71 -2.08
N ILE A 112 2.51 11.96 -2.43
CA ILE A 112 1.40 11.64 -1.53
C ILE A 112 1.83 10.62 -0.47
N GLN A 113 1.29 10.77 0.73
CA GLN A 113 1.51 9.92 1.89
C GLN A 113 0.19 9.37 2.42
N THR A 114 0.28 8.44 3.38
CA THR A 114 -0.85 8.02 4.21
C THR A 114 -0.53 8.41 5.67
N PRO A 115 -1.52 8.67 6.54
CA PRO A 115 -2.93 8.30 6.44
C PRO A 115 -3.74 9.15 5.46
N GLN A 116 -4.59 8.51 4.66
CA GLN A 116 -5.59 9.17 3.81
C GLN A 116 -6.93 9.12 4.53
N ALA A 117 -7.66 10.24 4.59
CA ALA A 117 -8.92 10.36 5.31
C ALA A 117 -10.08 10.58 4.34
N PHE A 118 -11.18 9.85 4.54
CA PHE A 118 -12.32 9.87 3.65
C PHE A 118 -13.63 9.85 4.44
N ASP A 119 -14.65 10.50 3.88
CA ASP A 119 -16.04 10.16 4.16
C ASP A 119 -16.27 8.70 3.72
N ALA A 120 -16.82 7.91 4.63
CA ALA A 120 -16.93 6.47 4.43
C ALA A 120 -17.92 6.11 3.30
N GLU A 121 -18.99 6.90 3.13
CA GLU A 121 -19.95 6.68 2.05
C GLU A 121 -19.30 6.98 0.71
N LEU A 122 -18.57 8.10 0.61
CA LEU A 122 -17.81 8.46 -0.57
C LEU A 122 -16.81 7.37 -0.96
N LEU A 123 -16.02 6.87 0.00
CA LEU A 123 -15.02 5.85 -0.27
C LEU A 123 -15.66 4.50 -0.67
N ARG A 124 -16.75 4.08 -0.01
CA ARG A 124 -17.49 2.87 -0.40
C ARG A 124 -18.03 2.97 -1.83
N ARG A 125 -18.59 4.12 -2.20
CA ARG A 125 -19.05 4.37 -3.57
C ARG A 125 -17.91 4.29 -4.57
N ALA A 126 -16.77 4.93 -4.27
CA ALA A 126 -15.59 4.86 -5.13
C ALA A 126 -15.11 3.41 -5.33
N HIS A 127 -15.09 2.60 -4.26
CA HIS A 127 -14.74 1.18 -4.36
C HIS A 127 -15.73 0.34 -5.16
N ALA A 128 -17.02 0.70 -5.15
CA ALA A 128 -18.09 -0.02 -5.85
C ALA A 128 -18.22 0.37 -7.33
N GLU A 129 -18.05 1.65 -7.67
CA GLU A 129 -18.31 2.20 -9.00
C GLU A 129 -17.06 2.20 -9.91
N ILE A 130 -15.86 2.32 -9.34
CA ILE A 130 -14.63 2.47 -10.11
C ILE A 130 -13.94 1.13 -10.33
N GLU A 131 -13.88 0.67 -11.58
CA GLU A 131 -13.16 -0.53 -11.98
C GLU A 131 -11.68 -0.23 -12.33
N GLY A 132 -10.81 -1.22 -12.15
CA GLY A 132 -9.39 -1.12 -12.54
C GLY A 132 -8.41 -0.91 -11.37
N ASP A 133 -7.14 -0.78 -11.74
CA ASP A 133 -6.05 -0.59 -10.81
C ASP A 133 -5.91 0.89 -10.45
N ALA A 134 -6.03 1.18 -9.16
CA ALA A 134 -5.73 2.49 -8.59
C ALA A 134 -4.48 2.37 -7.71
N THR A 135 -3.63 3.38 -7.76
CA THR A 135 -2.37 3.41 -7.00
C THR A 135 -2.60 3.60 -5.51
N ASP A 136 -3.70 4.26 -5.14
CA ASP A 136 -4.18 4.45 -3.77
C ASP A 136 -5.70 4.68 -3.75
N ASP A 137 -6.28 4.83 -2.56
CA ASP A 137 -7.72 5.05 -2.39
C ASP A 137 -8.16 6.45 -2.85
N ALA A 138 -7.27 7.44 -2.76
CA ALA A 138 -7.52 8.79 -3.28
C ALA A 138 -7.75 8.78 -4.79
N ALA A 139 -6.97 8.00 -5.55
CA ALA A 139 -7.16 7.85 -6.98
C ALA A 139 -8.53 7.27 -7.35
N LEU A 140 -9.12 6.40 -6.52
CA LEU A 140 -10.51 5.93 -6.73
C LEU A 140 -11.51 7.08 -6.55
N VAL A 141 -11.32 7.91 -5.53
CA VAL A 141 -12.18 9.07 -5.26
C VAL A 141 -12.06 10.13 -6.38
N GLU A 142 -10.84 10.35 -6.89
CA GLU A 142 -10.59 11.24 -8.03
C GLU A 142 -11.28 10.74 -9.31
N GLN A 143 -11.20 9.42 -9.58
CA GLN A 143 -11.86 8.79 -10.73
C GLN A 143 -13.39 8.84 -10.63
N LEU A 144 -13.95 8.86 -9.42
CA LEU A 144 -15.36 9.13 -9.16
C LEU A 144 -15.75 10.60 -9.42
N GLY A 145 -14.78 11.48 -9.69
CA GLY A 145 -14.99 12.91 -9.92
C GLY A 145 -15.15 13.73 -8.65
N ALA A 146 -14.86 13.15 -7.48
CA ALA A 146 -14.91 13.85 -6.20
C ALA A 146 -13.57 14.52 -5.89
N PRO A 147 -13.57 15.71 -5.25
CA PRO A 147 -12.35 16.41 -4.92
C PRO A 147 -11.58 15.71 -3.79
N VAL A 148 -10.25 15.72 -3.89
CA VAL A 148 -9.36 15.30 -2.81
C VAL A 148 -8.48 16.47 -2.39
N ARG A 149 -8.52 16.83 -1.10
CA ARG A 149 -7.69 17.89 -0.53
C ARG A 149 -6.31 17.36 -0.20
N VAL A 150 -5.27 17.98 -0.78
CA VAL A 150 -3.89 17.75 -0.31
C VAL A 150 -3.58 18.69 0.86
N ILE A 151 -3.06 18.14 1.95
CA ILE A 151 -2.51 18.89 3.10
C ILE A 151 -1.00 18.70 3.21
N GLU A 152 -0.32 19.56 3.96
CA GLU A 152 1.11 19.41 4.24
C GLU A 152 1.41 18.08 4.95
N GLY A 153 2.28 17.28 4.35
CA GLY A 153 2.74 15.99 4.87
C GLY A 153 3.82 16.10 5.94
N GLU A 154 4.43 14.97 6.28
CA GLU A 154 5.52 14.88 7.24
C GLU A 154 6.69 14.05 6.71
N ALA A 155 7.90 14.58 6.79
CA ALA A 155 9.10 13.87 6.31
C ALA A 155 9.36 12.55 7.04
N GLN A 156 8.93 12.44 8.31
CA GLN A 156 9.00 11.22 9.11
C GLN A 156 7.98 10.15 8.68
N ALA A 157 6.87 10.52 8.03
CA ALA A 157 5.88 9.59 7.48
C ALA A 157 6.36 8.91 6.18
N PHE A 158 7.67 8.71 6.02
CA PHE A 158 8.23 8.00 4.88
C PHE A 158 7.83 6.52 4.91
N LYS A 159 7.69 5.93 3.72
CA LYS A 159 7.39 4.51 3.58
C LYS A 159 8.68 3.72 3.65
N VAL A 160 8.74 2.74 4.54
CA VAL A 160 9.87 1.82 4.62
C VAL A 160 9.73 0.78 3.52
N THR A 161 10.56 0.90 2.49
CA THR A 161 10.54 0.00 1.32
C THR A 161 11.89 -0.66 1.04
N THR A 162 12.97 -0.03 1.49
CA THR A 162 14.35 -0.46 1.27
C THR A 162 15.05 -0.79 2.59
N ALA A 163 16.22 -1.43 2.49
CA ALA A 163 17.08 -1.67 3.64
C ALA A 163 17.58 -0.36 4.27
N GLU A 164 17.89 0.64 3.42
CA GLU A 164 18.32 1.98 3.85
C GLU A 164 17.19 2.70 4.61
N ASP A 165 15.94 2.58 4.18
CA ASP A 165 14.79 3.12 4.92
C ASP A 165 14.67 2.50 6.31
N LEU A 166 14.94 1.19 6.43
CA LEU A 166 14.89 0.48 7.70
C LEU A 166 16.02 0.91 8.65
N GLU A 167 17.22 1.14 8.12
CA GLU A 167 18.34 1.70 8.89
C GLU A 167 18.02 3.11 9.38
N ARG A 168 17.49 3.96 8.49
CA ARG A 168 17.00 5.29 8.85
C ARG A 168 15.94 5.23 9.95
N LEU A 169 14.96 4.32 9.83
CA LEU A 169 13.93 4.12 10.85
C LEU A 169 14.56 3.74 12.20
N ARG A 170 15.50 2.80 12.20
CA ARG A 170 16.20 2.37 13.43
C ARG A 170 16.95 3.52 14.10
N ALA A 171 17.65 4.34 13.31
CA ALA A 171 18.34 5.51 13.83
C ALA A 171 17.37 6.50 14.49
N LEU A 172 16.27 6.84 13.80
CA LEU A 172 15.24 7.73 14.35
C LEU A 172 14.60 7.20 15.63
N LEU A 173 14.37 5.89 15.74
CA LEU A 173 13.83 5.27 16.95
C LEU A 173 14.85 5.22 18.09
N ALA A 174 16.14 5.05 17.79
CA ALA A 174 17.22 5.06 18.77
C ALA A 174 17.46 6.48 19.33
N ASP A 175 17.34 7.49 18.47
CA ASP A 175 17.47 8.90 18.84
C ASP A 175 16.17 9.46 19.49
N GLY A 176 15.04 8.74 19.34
CA GLY A 176 13.66 9.22 19.54
C GLY A 176 12.95 8.79 20.83
N GLY A 177 13.69 8.46 21.90
CA GLY A 177 13.17 8.57 23.26
C GLY A 177 12.93 10.02 23.72
N THR A 178 13.28 11.01 22.89
CA THR A 178 13.05 12.44 23.16
C THR A 178 12.92 13.21 21.84
N ALA A 179 11.71 13.61 21.48
CA ALA A 179 11.50 14.80 20.65
C ALA A 179 10.22 15.49 21.15
N SER A 180 10.43 16.69 21.67
CA SER A 180 9.44 17.64 22.19
C SER A 180 8.60 18.26 21.08
#